data_AF-A0A4R5DKA1-F1
#
_entry.id   AF-A0A4R5DKA1-F1
#
_cell.length_a   1.000
_cell.length_b   1.000
_cell.length_c   1.000
_cell.angle_alpha   90.00
_cell.angle_beta   90.00
_cell.angle_gamma   90.00
#
_symmetry.space_group_name_H-M   'P 1'
#
loop_
_entity.id
_entity.type
_entity.pdbx_description
1 polymer ?
#
loop_
_entity_poly.entity_id
_entity_poly.type
_entity_poly.pdbx_seq_one_letter_code
_entity_poly.pdbx_strand_id
1 'polypeptide(L)' 'MAEKKAFVLRVNPEMLKELESWAQQDFRSLNGQIEYLLSEALKKQRRSKGKGPEPEGELV' A
#
# COMPACT_ATOMS: atom_id res chain seq x y z
N MET A 1 -8.46 10.45 -14.06
CA MET A 1 -7.28 9.88 -13.36
C MET A 1 -7.04 10.74 -12.14
N ALA A 2 -6.98 10.16 -10.94
CA ALA A 2 -6.64 10.92 -9.74
C ALA A 2 -5.23 11.53 -9.92
N GLU A 3 -5.07 12.78 -9.51
CA GLU A 3 -3.79 13.50 -9.60
C GLU A 3 -2.74 12.77 -8.76
N LYS A 4 -1.66 12.30 -9.39
CA LYS A 4 -0.53 11.65 -8.70
C LYS A 4 0.55 12.70 -8.44
N LYS A 5 0.86 12.93 -7.16
CA LYS A 5 1.94 13.84 -6.76
C LYS A 5 3.26 13.10 -6.71
N ALA A 6 4.24 13.54 -7.50
CA ALA A 6 5.60 13.02 -7.42
C ALA A 6 6.26 13.45 -6.09
N PHE A 7 7.00 12.54 -5.46
CA PHE A 7 7.78 12.83 -4.25
C PHE A 7 9.09 12.03 -4.29
N VAL A 8 10.11 12.54 -3.60
CA VAL A 8 11.40 11.85 -3.47
C VAL A 8 11.33 10.92 -2.27
N LEU A 9 11.52 9.63 -2.50
CA LEU A 9 11.60 8.61 -1.47
C LEU A 9 13.07 8.34 -1.11
N ARG A 10 13.42 8.45 0.17
CA ARG A 10 14.70 7.98 0.68
C ARG A 10 14.55 6.54 1.14
N VAL A 11 15.28 5.63 0.53
CA VAL A 11 15.22 4.20 0.79
C VAL A 11 16.62 3.59 0.69
N ASN A 12 16.86 2.50 1.40
CA ASN A 12 18.10 1.74 1.28
C ASN A 12 18.22 1.19 -0.16
N PRO A 13 19.38 1.32 -0.83
CA PRO A 13 19.56 0.83 -2.20
C PRO A 13 19.33 -0.68 -2.36
N GLU A 14 19.65 -1.50 -1.36
CA GLU A 14 19.42 -2.95 -1.44
C GLU A 14 17.92 -3.27 -1.40
N MET A 15 17.17 -2.56 -0.56
CA MET A 15 15.71 -2.66 -0.55
C MET A 15 15.09 -2.24 -1.88
N LEU A 16 15.65 -1.22 -2.54
CA LEU A 16 15.18 -0.79 -3.86
C LEU A 16 15.37 -1.89 -4.92
N LYS A 17 16.53 -2.56 -4.93
CA LYS A 17 16.82 -3.68 -5.84
C LYS A 17 15.87 -4.85 -5.62
N GLU A 18 15.60 -5.20 -4.36
CA GLU A 18 14.64 -6.26 -4.03
C GLU A 18 13.23 -5.91 -4.53
N LEU A 19 12.79 -4.66 -4.34
CA LEU A 19 11.50 -4.19 -4.84
C LEU A 19 11.43 -4.18 -6.38
N GLU A 20 12.52 -3.81 -7.07
CA GLU A 20 12.60 -3.88 -8.54
C GLU A 20 12.50 -5.32 -9.04
N SER A 21 13.23 -6.26 -8.43
CA SER A 21 13.18 -7.67 -8.80
C SER A 21 11.78 -8.25 -8.59
N TRP A 22 11.12 -7.92 -7.47
CA TRP A 22 9.75 -8.34 -7.21
C TRP A 22 8.78 -7.73 -8.23
N ALA A 23 8.89 -6.42 -8.52
CA ALA A 23 8.06 -5.78 -9.53
C ALA A 23 8.19 -6.46 -10.91
N GLN A 24 9.41 -6.84 -11.30
CA GLN A 24 9.67 -7.56 -12.55
C GLN A 24 9.00 -8.95 -12.57
N GLN A 25 9.07 -9.70 -11.47
CA GLN A 25 8.41 -11.01 -11.35
C GLN A 25 6.89 -10.90 -11.49
N ASP A 26 6.29 -9.82 -10.99
CA ASP A 26 4.86 -9.55 -11.06
C ASP A 26 4.43 -8.81 -12.34
N PHE A 27 5.34 -8.62 -13.32
CA PHE A 27 5.13 -7.83 -14.55
C PHE A 27 4.60 -6.40 -14.30
N ARG A 28 5.11 -5.75 -13.25
CA ARG A 28 4.76 -4.38 -12.83
C ARG A 28 5.95 -3.45 -12.96
N SER A 29 5.65 -2.14 -13.07
CA SER A 29 6.67 -1.11 -12.86
C SER A 29 6.99 -0.99 -11.37
N LEU A 30 8.21 -0.53 -11.03
CA LEU A 30 8.60 -0.27 -9.65
C LEU A 30 7.61 0.68 -8.95
N ASN A 31 7.20 1.75 -9.61
CA ASN A 31 6.19 2.68 -9.06
C ASN A 31 4.84 2.00 -8.82
N GLY A 32 4.41 1.13 -9.73
CA GLY A 32 3.17 0.35 -9.55
C GLY A 32 3.26 -0.65 -8.40
N GLN A 33 4.43 -1.24 -8.18
CA GLN A 33 4.69 -2.13 -7.04
C GLN A 33 4.67 -1.36 -5.72
N ILE A 34 5.32 -0.20 -5.65
CA ILE A 34 5.31 0.67 -4.46
C ILE A 34 3.88 1.12 -4.14
N GLU A 35 3.11 1.55 -5.14
CA GLU A 35 1.71 1.97 -4.95
C GLU A 35 0.83 0.83 -4.42
N TYR A 36 1.02 -0.39 -4.95
CA TYR A 36 0.32 -1.59 -4.47
C TYR A 36 0.65 -1.90 -3.00
N LEU A 37 1.94 -1.94 -2.65
CA LEU A 37 2.39 -2.23 -1.29
C LEU A 37 1.90 -1.20 -0.27
N LEU A 38 1.97 0.09 -0.61
CA LEU A 38 1.46 1.17 0.24
C LEU A 38 -0.06 1.06 0.42
N SER A 39 -0.79 0.73 -0.64
CA SER A 39 -2.24 0.53 -0.58
C SER A 39 -2.62 -0.61 0.35
N GLU A 40 -1.95 -1.76 0.23
CA GLU A 40 -2.18 -2.92 1.09
C GLU A 40 -1.79 -2.64 2.55
N ALA A 41 -0.66 -1.95 2.79
CA ALA A 41 -0.24 -1.54 4.12
C ALA A 41 -1.28 -0.62 4.79
N LEU A 42 -1.82 0.36 4.06
CA LEU A 42 -2.87 1.25 4.56
C LEU A 42 -4.18 0.51 4.86
N LYS A 43 -4.61 -0.41 3.97
CA LYS A 43 -5.78 -1.26 4.22
C LYS A 43 -5.60 -2.10 5.48
N LYS A 44 -4.43 -2.73 5.64
CA LYS A 44 -4.10 -3.54 6.81
C LYS A 44 -4.09 -2.69 8.10
N GLN A 45 -3.52 -1.49 8.06
CA GLN A 45 -3.51 -0.57 9.19
C GLN A 45 -4.94 -0.11 9.57
N ARG A 46 -5.80 0.18 8.59
CA ARG A 46 -7.20 0.54 8.87
C ARG A 46 -7.96 -0.61 9.51
N ARG A 47 -7.79 -1.83 9.00
CA ARG A 47 -8.36 -3.04 9.61
C ARG A 47 -7.86 -3.26 11.03
N SER A 48 -6.57 -3.06 11.29
CA SER A 48 -6.02 -3.24 12.64
C SER A 48 -6.46 -2.15 13.63
N LYS A 49 -6.77 -0.94 13.15
CA LYS A 49 -7.38 0.14 13.94
C LYS A 49 -8.91 0.02 14.06
N GLY A 50 -9.54 -0.87 13.30
CA GLY A 50 -10.99 -1.06 13.21
C GLY A 50 -11.60 -2.06 14.18
N LYS A 51 -10.93 -2.41 15.29
CA LYS A 51 -11.59 -3.00 16.47
C LYS A 51 -11.98 -1.90 17.46
N GLY A 52 -12.80 -0.96 17.02
CA GLY A 52 -13.81 -0.34 17.90
C GLY A 52 -15.10 -1.16 17.70
N PRO A 53 -15.92 -1.40 18.72
CA PRO A 53 -17.13 -2.20 18.56
C PRO A 53 -17.99 -1.57 17.47
N GLU A 54 -18.26 -2.32 16.40
CA GLU A 54 -19.38 -2.01 15.53
C GLU A 54 -20.62 -2.00 16.44
N PRO A 55 -21.42 -0.92 16.47
CA PRO A 55 -22.70 -0.99 17.16
C PRO A 55 -23.55 -2.04 16.44
N GLU A 56 -23.70 -3.20 17.08
CA GLU A 56 -24.85 -4.06 16.85
C GLU A 56 -26.10 -3.21 17.10
N GLY A 57 -26.83 -2.91 16.04
CA GLY A 57 -28.18 -2.34 16.11
C GLY A 57 -28.30 -0.95 15.51
N GLU A 58 -28.85 -0.88 14.31
CA GLU A 58 -30.14 -0.22 14.03
C GLU A 58 -30.77 -0.96 12.84
N LEU A 59 -31.87 -1.69 13.08
CA LEU A 59 -33.28 -1.33 12.73
C LEU A 59 -33.55 -1.60 11.23
N VAL A 60 -34.57 -2.38 10.81
CA VAL A 60 -35.93 -2.67 11.29
C VAL A 60 -36.33 -4.05 10.77
#